data_AF-A0A536W219-F1
#
_entry.id   AF-A0A536W219-F1
#
_cell.length_a   1.000
_cell.length_b   1.000
_cell.length_c   1.000
_cell.angle_alpha   90.00
_cell.angle_beta   90.00
_cell.angle_gamma   90.00
#
_symmetry.space_group_name_H-M   'P 1'
#
loop_
_entity.id
_entity.type
_entity.pdbx_description
1 polymer ?
#
loop_
_entity_poly.entity_id
_entity_poly.type
_entity_poly.pdbx_seq_one_letter_code
_entity_poly.pdbx_strand_id
1 'polypeptide(L)'
;VAAGDKIPRKGGPGITQSDLLVINKIDLAPLVGASLEVMDRDARKMRGERPFVFTNLKTGQGLDTVVRFIDEYGMLAVTKAAARWNGRSPG
;
A
#
# COMPACT_ATOMS: atom_id res chain seq x y z
N VAL A 1 -0.35 13.92 3.15
CA VAL A 1 0.17 13.67 4.52
C VAL A 1 1.24 12.59 4.45
N ALA A 2 2.49 12.91 4.79
CA ALA A 2 3.59 11.96 4.97
C ALA A 2 3.78 11.77 6.47
N ALA A 3 3.01 10.86 7.05
CA ALA A 3 3.22 10.47 8.44
C ALA A 3 4.31 9.39 8.41
N GLY A 4 5.53 9.76 8.83
CA GLY A 4 6.72 8.89 8.77
C GLY A 4 6.63 7.61 9.62
N ASP A 5 7.79 7.08 10.01
CA ASP A 5 8.07 5.76 10.63
C ASP A 5 7.11 5.19 11.66
N LYS A 6 6.27 6.02 12.27
CA LYS A 6 5.44 5.66 13.41
C LYS A 6 4.04 5.21 13.03
N ILE A 7 3.64 5.22 11.75
CA ILE A 7 2.27 4.84 11.35
C ILE A 7 1.93 3.41 11.78
N PRO A 8 2.69 2.35 11.40
CA PRO A 8 2.33 0.98 11.79
C PRO A 8 2.27 0.79 13.31
N ARG A 9 3.12 1.49 14.07
CA ARG A 9 3.14 1.43 15.55
C ARG A 9 1.86 1.94 16.22
N LYS A 10 1.08 2.80 15.56
CA LYS A 10 -0.12 3.38 16.17
C LYS A 10 -1.23 2.35 16.42
N GLY A 11 -1.21 1.22 15.72
CA GLY A 11 -2.06 0.05 16.05
C GLY A 11 -3.57 0.24 15.92
N GLY A 12 -4.03 1.32 15.28
CA GLY A 12 -5.46 1.54 15.05
C GLY A 12 -6.08 0.44 14.17
N PRO A 13 -7.42 0.32 14.15
CA PRO A 13 -8.12 -0.77 13.44
C PRO A 13 -7.80 -0.82 11.95
N GLY A 14 -7.56 0.32 11.29
CA GLY A 14 -7.10 0.33 9.89
C GLY A 14 -5.72 -0.29 9.67
N ILE A 15 -4.87 -0.36 10.70
CA ILE A 15 -3.55 -1.00 10.66
C ILE A 15 -3.63 -2.45 11.13
N THR A 16 -4.43 -2.78 12.13
CA THR A 16 -4.44 -4.11 12.75
C THR A 16 -5.47 -5.07 12.17
N GLN A 17 -6.57 -4.55 11.62
CA GLN A 17 -7.75 -5.35 11.23
C GLN A 17 -8.08 -5.29 9.73
N SER A 18 -7.54 -4.35 8.97
CA SER A 18 -7.76 -4.29 7.51
C SER A 18 -7.30 -5.58 6.81
N ASP A 19 -8.03 -6.01 5.79
CA ASP A 19 -7.71 -7.23 5.02
C ASP A 19 -6.38 -7.08 4.27
N LEU A 20 -6.09 -5.87 3.75
CA LEU A 20 -4.80 -5.50 3.19
C LEU A 20 -4.39 -4.10 3.68
N LEU A 21 -3.15 -3.97 4.15
CA LEU A 21 -2.52 -2.67 4.41
C LEU A 21 -1.58 -2.30 3.25
N VAL A 22 -1.84 -1.16 2.59
CA VAL A 22 -0.95 -0.61 1.57
C VAL A 22 -0.12 0.53 2.16
N ILE A 23 1.20 0.36 2.15
CA ILE A 23 2.16 1.40 2.56
C ILE A 23 2.73 2.04 1.30
N ASN A 24 2.18 3.19 0.91
CA ASN A 24 2.50 3.86 -0.35
C ASN A 24 3.54 4.99 -0.19
N LYS A 25 4.16 5.37 -1.32
CA LYS A 25 5.16 6.42 -1.47
C LYS A 25 6.48 6.10 -0.77
N ILE A 26 6.91 4.86 -0.87
CA ILE A 26 8.18 4.41 -0.26
C ILE A 26 9.40 5.15 -0.82
N ASP A 27 9.30 5.75 -2.01
CA ASP A 27 10.32 6.64 -2.59
C ASP A 27 10.62 7.86 -1.72
N LEU A 28 9.64 8.31 -0.92
CA LEU A 28 9.82 9.46 -0.05
C LEU A 28 10.51 9.10 1.27
N ALA A 29 10.69 7.81 1.59
CA ALA A 29 11.22 7.39 2.88
C ALA A 29 12.58 8.03 3.23
N PRO A 30 13.58 8.09 2.31
CA PRO A 30 14.85 8.77 2.59
C PRO A 30 14.70 10.28 2.82
N LEU A 31 13.72 10.92 2.17
CA LEU A 31 13.51 12.36 2.23
C LEU A 31 12.80 12.83 3.50
N VAL A 32 12.05 11.92 4.15
CA VAL A 32 11.31 12.22 5.39
C VAL A 32 11.92 11.58 6.63
N GLY A 33 13.12 11.00 6.50
CA GLY A 33 13.80 10.30 7.58
C GLY A 33 13.05 9.06 8.06
N ALA A 34 12.40 8.34 7.13
CA ALA A 34 11.70 7.10 7.42
C ALA A 34 12.52 5.86 7.03
N SER A 35 12.54 4.86 7.90
CA SER A 35 13.08 3.52 7.72
C SER A 35 11.99 2.52 7.33
N LEU A 36 12.07 2.03 6.09
CA LEU A 36 11.19 0.96 5.60
C LEU A 36 11.35 -0.34 6.39
N GLU A 37 12.54 -0.62 6.92
CA GLU A 37 12.82 -1.79 7.76
C GLU A 37 12.06 -1.73 9.09
N VAL A 38 12.04 -0.55 9.72
CA VAL A 38 11.26 -0.32 10.94
C VAL A 38 9.77 -0.50 10.64
N MET A 39 9.29 0.05 9.53
CA MET A 39 7.90 -0.09 9.11
C MET A 39 7.53 -1.56 8.83
N ASP A 40 8.38 -2.35 8.19
CA ASP A 40 8.16 -3.78 7.91
C ASP A 40 7.99 -4.57 9.20
N ARG A 41 8.96 -4.43 10.12
CA ARG A 41 8.92 -5.12 11.42
C ARG A 41 7.67 -4.75 12.21
N ASP A 42 7.35 -3.46 12.26
CA ASP A 42 6.22 -2.98 13.05
C ASP A 42 4.88 -3.40 12.41
N ALA A 43 4.78 -3.40 11.07
CA ALA A 43 3.61 -3.91 10.37
C ALA A 43 3.39 -5.40 10.64
N ARG A 44 4.43 -6.24 10.53
CA ARG A 44 4.36 -7.67 10.87
C ARG A 44 3.91 -7.89 12.31
N LYS A 45 4.49 -7.15 13.26
CA LYS A 45 4.13 -7.25 14.69
C LYS A 45 2.66 -6.92 14.94
N MET A 46 2.14 -5.86 14.32
CA MET A 46 0.78 -5.38 14.58
C MET A 46 -0.29 -6.14 13.80
N ARG A 47 0.08 -6.81 12.70
CA ARG A 47 -0.85 -7.49 11.78
C ARG A 47 -0.86 -9.01 11.91
N GLY A 48 0.17 -9.61 12.50
CA GLY A 48 0.36 -11.06 12.48
C GLY A 48 0.45 -11.55 11.03
N GLU A 49 -0.40 -12.51 10.66
CA GLU A 49 -0.45 -13.10 9.31
C GLU A 49 -1.18 -12.23 8.28
N ARG A 50 -1.82 -11.11 8.68
CA ARG A 50 -2.58 -10.28 7.73
C ARG A 50 -1.63 -9.55 6.76
N PRO A 51 -1.90 -9.60 5.44
CA PRO A 51 -0.94 -9.13 4.44
C PRO A 51 -0.81 -7.60 4.46
N PHE A 52 0.37 -7.13 4.08
CA PHE A 52 0.62 -5.74 3.76
C PHE A 52 1.61 -5.65 2.60
N VAL A 53 1.62 -4.52 1.90
CA VAL A 53 2.47 -4.30 0.74
C VAL A 53 3.06 -2.90 0.73
N PHE A 54 4.36 -2.81 0.50
CA PHE A 54 5.03 -1.55 0.17
C PHE A 54 4.83 -1.21 -1.29
N THR A 55 4.49 0.04 -1.57
CA THR A 55 4.19 0.50 -2.92
C THR A 55 4.85 1.83 -3.25
N ASN A 56 5.22 1.97 -4.51
CA ASN A 56 5.47 3.24 -5.15
C ASN A 56 4.61 3.29 -6.42
N LEU A 57 3.44 3.91 -6.31
CA LEU A 57 2.51 3.99 -7.43
C LEU A 57 2.98 4.89 -8.59
N LYS A 58 4.05 5.68 -8.41
CA LYS A 58 4.66 6.42 -9.53
C LYS A 58 5.46 5.50 -10.45
N THR A 59 6.11 4.48 -9.89
CA THR A 59 6.93 3.52 -10.63
C THR A 59 6.19 2.22 -10.92
N GLY A 60 5.01 2.02 -10.32
CA GLY A 60 4.25 0.77 -10.39
C GLY A 60 4.73 -0.29 -9.39
N GLN A 61 5.74 -0.01 -8.57
CA GLN A 61 6.24 -0.97 -7.58
C GLN A 61 5.13 -1.38 -6.61
N GLY A 62 4.90 -2.69 -6.49
CA GLY A 62 3.90 -3.29 -5.61
C GLY A 62 2.45 -3.16 -6.10
N LEU A 63 2.20 -2.50 -7.24
CA LEU A 63 0.87 -2.35 -7.81
C LEU A 63 0.25 -3.70 -8.18
N ASP A 64 1.02 -4.59 -8.83
CA ASP A 64 0.55 -5.91 -9.23
C ASP A 64 0.08 -6.77 -8.05
N THR A 65 0.72 -6.61 -6.88
CA THR A 65 0.30 -7.30 -5.66
C THR A 65 -1.02 -6.76 -5.12
N VAL A 66 -1.25 -5.44 -5.21
CA VAL A 66 -2.53 -4.83 -4.84
C VAL A 66 -3.64 -5.28 -5.78
N VAL A 67 -3.40 -5.26 -7.10
CA VAL A 67 -4.36 -5.72 -8.11
C VAL A 67 -4.70 -7.19 -7.88
N ARG A 68 -3.70 -8.06 -7.72
CA ARG A 68 -3.92 -9.48 -7.47
C ARG A 68 -4.74 -9.73 -6.20
N PHE A 69 -4.46 -9.00 -5.11
CA PHE A 69 -5.25 -9.10 -3.89
C PHE A 69 -6.73 -8.75 -4.14
N ILE A 70 -6.99 -7.70 -4.92
CA ILE A 70 -8.34 -7.28 -5.26
C ILE A 70 -9.04 -8.32 -6.16
N ASP A 71 -8.32 -8.90 -7.13
CA ASP A 71 -8.85 -9.94 -8.01
C ASP A 71 -9.22 -11.21 -7.22
N GLU A 72 -8.36 -11.62 -6.28
CA GLU A 72 -8.55 -12.83 -5.47
C GLU A 72 -9.64 -12.67 -4.40
N TYR A 73 -9.68 -11.53 -3.70
CA TYR A 73 -10.53 -11.35 -2.52
C TYR A 73 -11.71 -10.40 -2.74
N GLY A 74 -11.66 -9.53 -3.76
CA GLY A 74 -12.69 -8.53 -4.03
C GLY A 74 -13.90 -9.06 -4.79
N MET A 75 -13.89 -10.33 -5.22
CA MET A 75 -14.91 -10.93 -6.11
C MET A 75 -15.21 -10.07 -7.35
N LEU A 76 -14.27 -9.22 -7.75
CA LEU A 76 -14.42 -8.39 -8.94
C LEU A 76 -14.17 -9.30 -10.14
N ALA A 77 -15.24 -9.59 -10.89
CA ALA A 77 -15.06 -10.09 -12.25
C ALA A 77 -14.28 -9.00 -13.01
N VAL A 78 -12.97 -9.20 -13.18
CA VAL A 78 -12.15 -8.34 -14.03
C VAL A 78 -12.66 -8.51 -15.45
N THR A 79 -13.68 -7.74 -15.78
CA THR A 79 -14.02 -7.51 -17.17
C THR A 79 -12.81 -6.79 -17.73
N LYS A 80 -12.15 -7.41 -18.71
CA LYS A 80 -10.93 -6.89 -19.34
C LYS A 80 -11.27 -5.60 -20.10
N ALA A 81 -11.55 -4.51 -19.39
CA ALA A 81 -11.67 -3.17 -19.93
C ALA A 81 -10.28 -2.54 -19.95
N ALA A 82 -9.40 -3.13 -20.77
CA ALA A 82 -8.19 -2.45 -21.20
C ALA A 82 -8.60 -1.35 -22.19
N ALA A 83 -9.08 -0.21 -21.69
CA ALA A 83 -9.19 1.02 -22.48
C ALA A 83 -9.45 2.24 -21.58
N ARG A 84 -8.50 3.19 -21.62
CA ARG A 84 -8.66 4.63 -21.30
C ARG A 84 -8.43 5.06 -19.84
N TRP A 85 -7.19 4.93 -19.36
CA TRP A 85 -6.62 5.99 -18.54
C TRP A 85 -6.00 7.04 -19.46
N ASN A 86 -6.75 8.09 -19.83
CA ASN A 86 -6.24 9.23 -20.58
C ASN A 86 -5.82 10.30 -19.58
N GLY A 87 -4.53 10.35 -19.21
CA GLY A 87 -3.98 11.26 -18.22
C GLY A 87 -4.07 12.75 -18.59
N ARG A 88 -5.25 13.36 -18.48
CA ARG A 88 -5.42 14.82 -18.48
C ARG A 88 -5.54 15.34 -17.06
N SER A 89 -4.48 16.00 -16.61
CA SER A 89 -4.51 16.95 -15.49
C SER A 89 -5.44 18.12 -15.84
N PRO A 90 -6.29 18.61 -14.92
CA PRO A 90 -6.96 19.89 -15.11
C PRO A 90 -5.93 21.01 -14.99
N GLY A 91 -5.83 21.82 -16.04
CA GLY A 91 -5.13 23.11 -15.99
C GLY A 91 -5.91 24.14 -15.17
#